data_AF-A0A9P7EZV0-F1
#
_entry.id   AF-A0A9P7EZV0-F1
#
_cell.length_a   1.000
_cell.length_b   1.000
_cell.length_c   1.000
_cell.angle_alpha   90.00
_cell.angle_beta   90.00
_cell.angle_gamma   90.00
#
_symmetry.space_group_name_H-M   'P 1'
#
loop_
_entity.id
_entity.type
_entity.pdbx_description
1 polymer ?
#
loop_
_entity_poly.entity_id
_entity_poly.type
_entity_poly.pdbx_seq_one_letter_code
_entity_poly.pdbx_strand_id
1 'polypeptide(L)'
;MSDHNSASDSESNKQPPANEEEIAVLQSYLEQWHSAASSERKNILRAATMEARTKAPVMSIVLSKARKATYETWFRNHAKAKKPGKPPIKMGQKWTERSVIDTLQKTELLRKIEDETGAKPGTKEMMNHYTVHLNWLMASLSLEDLEEAKETADEWNSQGIPDNVKVEIARKKGDVMIRHFASEMWNHTRIRVFVLSAWKDGESKVQVSGHDYNQEFGGAESFMKTQNWKVIEPEWDAYAASVFEGDVDENTVAQKRGRQDNTYSLDIGDDEYPVIPAYESMDLDTKKAVIRAFLTWHYSLLSDGSSEPTEAERGLALTERQGFLR
;
A
#
# COMPACT_ATOMS: atom_id res chain seq x y z
N MET A 1 28.94 51.69 -4.53
CA MET A 1 29.49 51.50 -3.17
C MET A 1 28.40 51.93 -2.21
N SER A 2 27.70 51.09 -1.46
CA SER A 2 27.69 49.64 -1.34
C SER A 2 26.29 49.31 -0.82
N ASP A 3 25.55 48.47 -1.53
CA ASP A 3 24.28 47.93 -1.08
C ASP A 3 24.55 46.83 -0.05
N HIS A 4 24.10 47.03 1.18
CA HIS A 4 23.87 45.94 2.13
C HIS A 4 22.40 45.54 2.05
N ASN A 5 22.17 44.46 1.31
CA ASN A 5 20.88 43.80 1.22
C ASN A 5 20.72 42.86 2.43
N SER A 6 19.84 43.23 3.36
CA SER A 6 19.40 42.40 4.47
C SER A 6 18.61 41.21 3.96
N ALA A 7 19.22 40.02 4.00
CA ALA A 7 18.51 38.76 3.97
C ALA A 7 18.24 38.29 5.40
N SER A 8 17.02 38.49 5.89
CA SER A 8 16.51 37.82 7.10
C SER A 8 14.99 37.94 7.12
N ASP A 9 14.32 36.80 6.93
CA ASP A 9 13.01 36.42 7.49
C ASP A 9 12.06 35.82 6.45
N SER A 10 12.23 34.54 6.16
CA SER A 10 11.15 33.73 5.57
C SER A 10 11.03 32.29 6.08
N GLU A 11 11.79 31.90 7.12
CA GLU A 11 11.77 30.52 7.65
C GLU A 11 10.85 30.27 8.87
N SER A 12 10.24 31.30 9.47
CA SER A 12 9.61 31.16 10.80
C SER A 12 8.14 30.69 10.84
N ASN A 13 7.52 30.31 9.70
CA ASN A 13 6.06 30.12 9.66
C ASN A 13 5.57 28.66 9.56
N LYS A 14 6.44 27.67 9.76
CA LYS A 14 6.04 26.25 9.83
C LYS A 14 5.93 25.80 11.29
N GLN A 15 4.75 25.32 11.68
CA GLN A 15 4.55 24.78 13.02
C GLN A 15 5.43 23.52 13.19
N PRO A 16 6.31 23.46 14.20
CA PRO A 16 7.10 22.26 14.47
C PRO A 16 6.16 21.09 14.83
N PRO A 17 6.54 19.83 14.61
CA PRO A 17 5.80 18.67 15.11
C PRO A 17 5.61 18.73 16.64
N ALA A 18 4.68 17.94 17.18
CA ALA A 18 4.54 17.83 18.63
C ALA A 18 5.82 17.24 19.22
N ASN A 19 6.32 17.81 20.31
CA ASN A 19 7.52 17.34 20.99
C ASN A 19 7.23 16.03 21.76
N GLU A 20 8.28 15.39 22.27
CA GLU A 20 8.17 14.11 22.99
C GLU A 20 7.32 14.21 24.26
N GLU A 21 7.38 15.32 24.98
CA GLU A 21 6.57 15.55 26.18
C GLU A 21 5.08 15.71 25.88
N GLU A 22 4.74 16.44 24.81
CA GLU A 22 3.39 16.56 24.26
C GLU A 22 2.87 15.16 23.86
N ILE A 23 3.70 14.35 23.19
CA ILE A 23 3.33 12.99 22.76
C ILE A 23 3.13 12.05 23.96
N ALA A 24 4.00 12.10 24.97
CA ALA A 24 3.89 11.28 26.18
C ALA A 24 2.59 11.53 26.94
N VAL A 25 2.17 12.81 27.02
CA VAL A 25 0.85 13.17 27.55
C VAL A 25 -0.26 12.59 26.68
N LEU A 26 -0.20 12.71 25.36
CA LEU A 26 -1.26 12.12 24.51
C LEU A 26 -1.32 10.58 24.61
N GLN A 27 -0.18 9.92 24.80
CA GLN A 27 -0.07 8.47 25.00
C GLN A 27 -0.71 8.01 26.30
N SER A 28 -0.52 8.73 27.42
CA SER A 28 -1.07 8.33 28.73
C SER A 28 -2.61 8.30 28.75
N TYR A 29 -3.26 9.07 27.86
CA TYR A 29 -4.71 9.11 27.71
C TYR A 29 -5.28 8.06 26.73
N LEU A 30 -4.44 7.27 26.04
CA LEU A 30 -4.90 6.29 25.06
C LEU A 30 -5.72 5.16 25.69
N GLU A 31 -5.30 4.64 26.85
CA GLU A 31 -6.00 3.55 27.54
C GLU A 31 -7.42 3.96 27.98
N GLN A 32 -7.53 5.18 28.53
CA GLN A 32 -8.82 5.77 28.90
C GLN A 32 -9.70 5.97 27.66
N TRP A 33 -9.13 6.41 26.55
CA TRP A 33 -9.88 6.57 25.29
C TRP A 33 -10.40 5.24 24.73
N HIS A 34 -9.58 4.18 24.78
CA HIS A 34 -9.97 2.85 24.32
C HIS A 34 -11.14 2.30 25.15
N SER A 35 -11.14 2.57 26.45
CA SER A 35 -12.17 2.11 27.40
C SER A 35 -13.45 2.97 27.38
N ALA A 36 -13.37 4.21 26.87
CA ALA A 36 -14.49 5.15 26.91
C ALA A 36 -15.49 5.03 25.77
N ALA A 37 -16.75 5.36 26.07
CA ALA A 37 -17.82 5.47 25.08
C ALA A 37 -17.61 6.67 24.14
N SER A 38 -18.24 6.65 22.96
CA SER A 38 -18.06 7.70 21.95
C SER A 38 -18.45 9.11 22.44
N SER A 39 -19.42 9.20 23.35
CA SER A 39 -19.85 10.44 23.99
C SER A 39 -18.81 11.02 24.96
N GLU A 40 -18.02 10.16 25.60
CA GLU A 40 -17.05 10.51 26.65
C GLU A 40 -15.67 10.85 26.08
N ARG A 41 -15.33 10.30 24.91
CA ARG A 41 -14.08 10.56 24.18
C ARG A 41 -13.82 12.06 23.92
N LYS A 42 -14.88 12.86 23.77
CA LYS A 42 -14.76 14.32 23.62
C LYS A 42 -14.16 14.99 24.86
N ASN A 43 -14.46 14.48 26.05
CA ASN A 43 -13.94 15.02 27.31
C ASN A 43 -12.49 14.57 27.51
N ILE A 44 -12.16 13.32 27.18
CA ILE A 44 -10.80 12.79 27.22
C ILE A 44 -9.87 13.58 26.29
N LEU A 45 -10.31 13.85 25.05
CA LEU A 45 -9.54 14.66 24.10
C LEU A 45 -9.28 16.08 24.62
N ARG A 46 -10.29 16.68 25.27
CA ARG A 46 -10.16 18.01 25.88
C ARG A 46 -9.14 18.01 27.01
N ALA A 47 -9.19 17.03 27.91
CA ALA A 47 -8.23 16.89 29.00
C ALA A 47 -6.80 16.72 28.48
N ALA A 48 -6.59 15.76 27.57
CA ALA A 48 -5.29 15.50 26.94
C ALA A 48 -4.75 16.74 26.19
N THR A 49 -5.63 17.48 25.49
CA THR A 49 -5.26 18.73 24.80
C THR A 49 -4.83 19.82 25.78
N MET A 50 -5.53 19.97 26.92
CA MET A 50 -5.17 20.98 27.93
C MET A 50 -3.84 20.67 28.58
N GLU A 51 -3.58 19.41 28.92
CA GLU A 51 -2.33 18.99 29.53
C GLU A 51 -1.15 19.05 28.54
N ALA A 52 -1.33 18.59 27.29
CA ALA A 52 -0.29 18.67 26.27
C ALA A 52 0.11 20.12 25.96
N ARG A 53 -0.85 21.06 26.03
CA ARG A 53 -0.56 22.50 25.89
C ARG A 53 0.38 23.06 26.96
N THR A 54 0.39 22.48 28.16
CA THR A 54 1.33 22.91 29.21
C THR A 54 2.77 22.50 28.92
N LYS A 55 2.96 21.52 28.03
CA LYS A 55 4.25 21.00 27.57
C LYS A 55 4.67 21.56 26.21
N ALA A 56 3.79 22.33 25.58
CA ALA A 56 4.08 22.98 24.31
C ALA A 56 4.99 24.21 24.52
N PRO A 57 5.88 24.51 23.56
CA PRO A 57 6.67 25.74 23.60
C PRO A 57 5.75 26.97 23.53
N VAL A 58 6.23 28.10 24.07
CA VAL A 58 5.52 29.39 23.96
C VAL A 58 5.37 29.74 22.48
N MET A 59 4.13 29.94 22.04
CA MET A 59 3.80 30.13 20.62
C MET A 59 2.63 31.08 20.45
N SER A 60 2.52 31.67 19.26
CA SER A 60 1.46 32.64 18.94
C SER A 60 0.07 32.01 19.05
N ILE A 61 -0.96 32.84 19.25
CA ILE A 61 -2.36 32.39 19.35
C ILE A 61 -2.79 31.59 18.11
N VAL A 62 -2.31 32.00 16.93
CA VAL A 62 -2.59 31.32 15.65
C VAL A 62 -1.98 29.92 15.63
N LEU A 63 -0.70 29.80 16.02
CA LEU A 63 -0.01 28.51 16.08
C LEU A 63 -0.57 27.60 17.19
N SER A 64 -1.01 28.17 18.32
CA SER A 64 -1.65 27.43 19.42
C SER A 64 -3.02 26.83 19.01
N LYS A 65 -3.77 27.53 18.15
CA LYS A 65 -5.00 26.99 17.53
C LYS A 65 -4.70 25.85 16.57
N ALA A 66 -3.67 26.00 15.72
CA ALA A 66 -3.25 24.94 14.79
C ALA A 66 -2.70 23.71 15.53
N ARG A 67 -1.97 23.90 16.63
CA ARG A 67 -1.44 22.85 17.51
C ARG A 67 -2.53 21.92 18.06
N LYS A 68 -3.71 22.46 18.36
CA LYS A 68 -4.87 21.65 18.75
C LYS A 68 -5.25 20.64 17.66
N ALA A 69 -5.31 21.07 16.39
CA ALA A 69 -5.62 20.17 15.28
C ALA A 69 -4.54 19.09 15.10
N THR A 70 -3.28 19.39 15.42
CA THR A 70 -2.19 18.40 15.46
C THR A 70 -2.47 17.31 16.49
N TYR A 71 -2.87 17.65 17.72
CA TYR A 71 -3.21 16.65 18.74
C TYR A 71 -4.44 15.84 18.37
N GLU A 72 -5.49 16.47 17.84
CA GLU A 72 -6.69 15.75 17.37
C GLU A 72 -6.34 14.74 16.27
N THR A 73 -5.45 15.12 15.35
CA THR A 73 -4.97 14.24 14.27
C THR A 73 -4.12 13.09 14.82
N TRP A 74 -3.16 13.41 15.72
CA TRP A 74 -2.33 12.40 16.37
C TRP A 74 -3.19 11.37 17.11
N PHE A 75 -4.15 11.84 17.92
CA PHE A 75 -5.04 10.98 18.69
C PHE A 75 -5.91 10.10 17.78
N ARG A 76 -6.46 10.64 16.69
CA ARG A 76 -7.22 9.85 15.70
C ARG A 76 -6.40 8.78 14.99
N ASN A 77 -5.10 9.03 14.78
CA ASN A 77 -4.21 8.10 14.10
C ASN A 77 -3.75 6.96 15.04
N HIS A 78 -3.50 7.27 16.31
CA HIS A 78 -2.94 6.32 17.27
C HIS A 78 -3.99 5.61 18.12
N ALA A 79 -5.17 6.23 18.34
CA ALA A 79 -6.25 5.62 19.12
C ALA A 79 -7.20 4.76 18.28
N LYS A 80 -7.01 4.70 16.96
CA LYS A 80 -7.59 3.64 16.16
C LYS A 80 -6.70 2.41 16.33
N ALA A 81 -7.17 1.40 17.07
CA ALA A 81 -6.83 0.04 16.69
C ALA A 81 -7.12 -0.02 15.19
N LYS A 82 -6.14 -0.43 14.36
CA LYS A 82 -6.38 -0.68 12.95
C LYS A 82 -7.43 -1.78 12.91
N LYS A 83 -8.70 -1.39 12.90
CA LYS A 83 -9.78 -2.30 12.52
C LYS A 83 -9.31 -2.85 11.18
N PRO A 84 -9.30 -4.19 11.00
CA PRO A 84 -9.04 -4.72 9.67
C PRO A 84 -9.92 -3.91 8.74
N GLY A 85 -9.31 -3.27 7.74
CA GLY A 85 -10.05 -2.48 6.78
C GLY A 85 -11.20 -3.35 6.28
N LYS A 86 -12.36 -2.74 6.01
CA LYS A 86 -13.41 -3.50 5.32
C LYS A 86 -12.75 -4.17 4.10
N PRO A 87 -13.06 -5.44 3.84
CA PRO A 87 -12.43 -6.15 2.75
C PRO A 87 -12.55 -5.30 1.48
N PRO A 88 -11.46 -5.12 0.73
CA PRO A 88 -11.45 -4.21 -0.42
C PRO A 88 -12.50 -4.63 -1.47
N ILE A 89 -12.90 -5.90 -1.45
CA ILE A 89 -13.91 -6.48 -2.32
C ILE A 89 -14.75 -7.44 -1.48
N LYS A 90 -16.07 -7.28 -1.50
CA LYS A 90 -17.00 -8.29 -0.96
C LYS A 90 -17.26 -9.33 -2.05
N MET A 91 -16.63 -10.49 -1.93
CA MET A 91 -16.92 -11.63 -2.81
C MET A 91 -18.40 -12.02 -2.67
N GLY A 92 -19.09 -12.24 -3.79
CA GLY A 92 -20.51 -12.61 -3.80
C GLY A 92 -21.50 -11.49 -3.49
N GLN A 93 -21.06 -10.22 -3.52
CA GLN A 93 -22.01 -9.11 -3.43
C GLN A 93 -22.92 -9.08 -4.67
N LYS A 94 -24.23 -9.01 -4.44
CA LYS A 94 -25.22 -8.84 -5.50
C LYS A 94 -25.06 -7.49 -6.20
N TRP A 95 -25.22 -7.51 -7.53
CA TRP A 95 -25.37 -6.32 -8.35
C TRP A 95 -26.65 -5.59 -7.98
N THR A 96 -26.57 -4.27 -8.01
CA THR A 96 -27.69 -3.36 -7.78
C THR A 96 -27.87 -2.49 -9.02
N GLU A 97 -29.05 -1.91 -9.20
CA GLU A 97 -29.35 -0.88 -10.22
C GLU A 97 -28.21 0.12 -10.35
N ARG A 98 -27.80 0.69 -9.20
CA ARG A 98 -26.72 1.67 -9.13
C ARG A 98 -25.38 1.13 -9.64
N SER A 99 -25.05 -0.13 -9.32
CA SER A 99 -23.80 -0.76 -9.77
C SER A 99 -23.82 -1.07 -11.27
N VAL A 100 -24.98 -1.44 -11.82
CA VAL A 100 -25.16 -1.61 -13.26
C VAL A 100 -24.95 -0.27 -13.96
N ILE A 101 -25.66 0.77 -13.54
CA ILE A 101 -25.54 2.13 -14.10
C ILE A 101 -24.11 2.65 -14.00
N ASP A 102 -23.49 2.54 -12.81
CA ASP A 102 -22.10 2.94 -12.58
C ASP A 102 -21.15 2.24 -13.54
N THR A 103 -21.37 0.96 -13.82
CA THR A 103 -20.51 0.17 -14.72
C THR A 103 -20.72 0.56 -16.17
N LEU A 104 -21.97 0.67 -16.63
CA LEU A 104 -22.30 0.96 -18.01
C LEU A 104 -21.94 2.40 -18.41
N GLN A 105 -22.14 3.37 -17.51
CA GLN A 105 -21.93 4.79 -17.81
C GLN A 105 -20.55 5.31 -17.36
N LYS A 106 -19.71 4.47 -16.75
CA LYS A 106 -18.43 4.88 -16.16
C LYS A 106 -17.57 5.71 -17.10
N THR A 107 -17.36 5.19 -18.31
CA THR A 107 -16.43 5.79 -19.28
C THR A 107 -16.94 7.16 -19.72
N GLU A 108 -18.25 7.28 -19.96
CA GLU A 108 -18.85 8.54 -20.37
C GLU A 108 -18.88 9.56 -19.24
N LEU A 109 -19.13 9.13 -18.00
CA LEU A 109 -19.03 10.00 -16.83
C LEU A 109 -17.61 10.53 -16.64
N LEU A 110 -16.59 9.68 -16.76
CA LEU A 110 -15.19 10.11 -16.64
C LEU A 110 -14.83 11.12 -17.73
N ARG A 111 -15.25 10.88 -18.98
CA ARG A 111 -15.03 11.79 -20.11
C ARG A 111 -15.70 13.14 -19.86
N LYS A 112 -16.97 13.14 -19.47
CA LYS A 112 -17.73 14.36 -19.17
C LYS A 112 -17.08 15.18 -18.05
N ILE A 113 -16.59 14.54 -17.00
CA ILE A 113 -15.91 15.22 -15.90
C ILE A 113 -14.60 15.84 -16.36
N GLU A 114 -13.82 15.11 -17.14
CA GLU A 114 -12.57 15.62 -17.69
C GLU A 114 -12.82 16.84 -18.60
N ASP A 115 -13.85 16.79 -19.44
CA ASP A 115 -14.24 17.89 -20.33
C ASP A 115 -14.74 19.13 -19.53
N GLU A 116 -15.53 18.93 -18.48
CA GLU A 116 -16.12 20.04 -17.69
C GLU A 116 -15.14 20.66 -16.69
N THR A 117 -14.25 19.85 -16.11
CA THR A 117 -13.42 20.27 -14.95
C THR A 117 -11.92 20.26 -15.23
N GLY A 118 -11.49 19.61 -16.32
CA GLY A 118 -10.07 19.35 -16.60
C GLY A 118 -9.41 18.36 -15.63
N ALA A 119 -10.17 17.77 -14.70
CA ALA A 119 -9.64 16.76 -13.78
C ALA A 119 -9.30 15.48 -14.56
N LYS A 120 -8.13 14.90 -14.31
CA LYS A 120 -7.69 13.69 -15.00
C LYS A 120 -8.11 12.43 -14.25
N PRO A 121 -8.39 11.31 -14.95
CA PRO A 121 -8.60 10.01 -14.31
C PRO A 121 -7.50 9.64 -13.33
N GLY A 122 -7.88 9.23 -12.11
CA GLY A 122 -6.95 8.80 -11.06
C GLY A 122 -6.53 9.88 -10.06
N THR A 123 -6.93 11.16 -10.24
CA THR A 123 -6.70 12.19 -9.21
C THR A 123 -7.78 12.17 -8.13
N LYS A 124 -7.46 12.77 -6.98
CA LYS A 124 -8.43 12.96 -5.90
C LYS A 124 -9.56 13.90 -6.31
N GLU A 125 -9.28 14.92 -7.11
CA GLU A 125 -10.34 15.80 -7.64
C GLU A 125 -11.32 15.00 -8.50
N MET A 126 -10.84 14.18 -9.44
CA MET A 126 -11.69 13.34 -10.28
C MET A 126 -12.60 12.44 -9.44
N MET A 127 -12.08 11.79 -8.40
CA MET A 127 -12.90 10.92 -7.53
C MET A 127 -14.04 11.67 -6.83
N ASN A 128 -13.79 12.91 -6.41
CA ASN A 128 -14.82 13.75 -5.79
C ASN A 128 -15.88 14.15 -6.83
N HIS A 129 -15.46 14.62 -8.01
CA HIS A 129 -16.38 14.97 -9.09
C HIS A 129 -17.21 13.76 -9.55
N TYR A 130 -16.58 12.60 -9.69
CA TYR A 130 -17.23 11.35 -10.06
C TYR A 130 -18.36 10.99 -9.11
N THR A 131 -18.10 11.06 -7.81
CA THR A 131 -19.12 10.75 -6.80
C THR A 131 -20.31 11.71 -6.89
N VAL A 132 -20.06 13.01 -7.13
CA VAL A 132 -21.11 14.02 -7.29
C VAL A 132 -21.91 13.79 -8.55
N HIS A 133 -21.26 13.58 -9.71
CA HIS A 133 -21.96 13.37 -10.97
C HIS A 133 -22.72 12.04 -11.01
N LEU A 134 -22.19 10.97 -10.43
CA LEU A 134 -22.92 9.71 -10.32
C LEU A 134 -24.19 9.88 -9.47
N ASN A 135 -24.13 10.63 -8.37
CA ASN A 135 -25.32 10.91 -7.56
C ASN A 135 -26.34 11.77 -8.32
N TRP A 136 -25.87 12.78 -9.05
CA TRP A 136 -26.74 13.60 -9.90
C TRP A 136 -27.40 12.76 -11.00
N LEU A 137 -26.61 11.91 -11.67
CA LEU A 137 -27.11 10.99 -12.70
C LEU A 137 -28.22 10.11 -12.12
N MET A 138 -27.96 9.42 -11.01
CA MET A 138 -28.95 8.57 -10.35
C MET A 138 -30.25 9.32 -9.98
N ALA A 139 -30.15 10.61 -9.60
CA ALA A 139 -31.32 11.43 -9.28
C ALA A 139 -32.05 11.95 -10.53
N SER A 140 -31.38 11.99 -11.68
CA SER A 140 -31.93 12.46 -12.96
C SER A 140 -32.54 11.35 -13.82
N LEU A 141 -32.22 10.09 -13.51
CA LEU A 141 -32.77 8.93 -14.22
C LEU A 141 -34.28 8.83 -14.03
N SER A 142 -34.97 8.44 -15.08
CA SER A 142 -36.41 8.19 -15.02
C SER A 142 -36.70 6.92 -14.21
N LEU A 143 -37.96 6.76 -13.80
CA LEU A 143 -38.39 5.53 -13.13
C LEU A 143 -38.26 4.31 -14.06
N GLU A 144 -38.42 4.51 -15.37
CA GLU A 144 -38.24 3.47 -16.39
C GLU A 144 -36.78 3.04 -16.47
N ASP A 145 -35.83 3.97 -16.56
CA ASP A 145 -34.38 3.65 -16.59
C ASP A 145 -33.92 2.91 -15.32
N LEU A 146 -34.48 3.28 -14.17
CA LEU A 146 -34.18 2.62 -12.90
C LEU A 146 -34.72 1.19 -12.86
N GLU A 147 -35.93 0.95 -13.38
CA GLU A 147 -36.48 -0.41 -13.44
C GLU A 147 -35.71 -1.28 -14.46
N GLU A 148 -35.32 -0.73 -15.62
CA GLU A 148 -34.45 -1.46 -16.57
C GLU A 148 -33.10 -1.83 -15.94
N ALA A 149 -32.49 -0.91 -15.19
CA ALA A 149 -31.25 -1.18 -14.47
C ALA A 149 -31.44 -2.24 -13.37
N LYS A 150 -32.64 -2.35 -12.80
CA LYS A 150 -32.99 -3.36 -11.79
C LYS A 150 -33.16 -4.72 -12.41
N GLU A 151 -33.90 -4.82 -13.51
CA GLU A 151 -34.05 -6.04 -14.30
C GLU A 151 -32.68 -6.55 -14.76
N THR A 152 -31.83 -5.65 -15.26
CA THR A 152 -30.44 -5.97 -15.63
C THR A 152 -29.63 -6.47 -14.43
N ALA A 153 -29.78 -5.84 -13.26
CA ALA A 153 -29.09 -6.29 -12.05
C ALA A 153 -29.53 -7.69 -11.62
N ASP A 154 -30.83 -7.99 -11.71
CA ASP A 154 -31.40 -9.31 -11.41
C ASP A 154 -30.96 -10.38 -12.44
N GLU A 155 -30.89 -10.02 -13.72
CA GLU A 155 -30.31 -10.84 -14.77
C GLU A 155 -28.83 -11.16 -14.47
N TRP A 156 -28.02 -10.13 -14.19
CA TRP A 156 -26.60 -10.30 -13.86
C TRP A 156 -26.39 -11.14 -12.61
N ASN A 157 -27.28 -11.02 -11.62
CA ASN A 157 -27.23 -11.81 -10.39
C ASN A 157 -27.66 -13.27 -10.58
N SER A 158 -28.46 -13.57 -11.60
CA SER A 158 -29.02 -14.91 -11.84
C SER A 158 -28.26 -15.68 -12.92
N GLN A 159 -27.97 -15.04 -14.04
CA GLN A 159 -27.32 -15.63 -15.22
C GLN A 159 -25.81 -15.33 -15.27
N GLY A 160 -25.36 -14.35 -14.50
CA GLY A 160 -23.99 -13.88 -14.50
C GLY A 160 -23.81 -12.61 -15.34
N ILE A 161 -22.75 -11.86 -15.02
CA ILE A 161 -22.44 -10.61 -15.73
C ILE A 161 -21.96 -10.84 -17.17
N PRO A 162 -22.15 -9.85 -18.07
CA PRO A 162 -21.61 -9.89 -19.42
C PRO A 162 -20.09 -10.02 -19.47
N ASP A 163 -19.56 -10.64 -20.52
CA ASP A 163 -18.14 -10.99 -20.61
C ASP A 163 -17.22 -9.77 -20.65
N ASN A 164 -17.60 -8.69 -21.35
CA ASN A 164 -16.84 -7.45 -21.34
C ASN A 164 -16.66 -6.89 -19.90
N VAL A 165 -17.69 -6.99 -19.07
CA VAL A 165 -17.64 -6.59 -17.66
C VAL A 165 -16.77 -7.55 -16.85
N LYS A 166 -16.86 -8.87 -17.09
CA LYS A 166 -15.98 -9.87 -16.45
C LYS A 166 -14.51 -9.58 -16.73
N VAL A 167 -14.15 -9.32 -17.98
CA VAL A 167 -12.77 -9.02 -18.40
C VAL A 167 -12.25 -7.77 -17.67
N GLU A 168 -13.05 -6.71 -17.61
CA GLU A 168 -12.62 -5.49 -16.93
C GLU A 168 -12.43 -5.72 -15.42
N ILE A 169 -13.34 -6.47 -14.78
CA ILE A 169 -13.24 -6.84 -13.37
C ILE A 169 -12.01 -7.72 -13.12
N ALA A 170 -11.79 -8.76 -13.93
CA ALA A 170 -10.62 -9.63 -13.82
C ALA A 170 -9.32 -8.81 -13.91
N ARG A 171 -9.21 -7.94 -14.93
CA ARG A 171 -8.03 -7.08 -15.12
C ARG A 171 -7.79 -6.11 -13.97
N LYS A 172 -8.83 -5.44 -13.46
CA LYS A 172 -8.68 -4.39 -12.44
C LYS A 172 -8.63 -4.91 -11.01
N LYS A 173 -9.34 -6.01 -10.75
CA LYS A 173 -9.64 -6.49 -9.40
C LYS A 173 -9.24 -7.94 -9.16
N GLY A 174 -8.88 -8.72 -10.19
CA GLY A 174 -8.54 -10.14 -10.08
C GLY A 174 -7.51 -10.43 -8.99
N ASP A 175 -6.33 -9.82 -9.08
CA ASP A 175 -5.27 -9.96 -8.07
C ASP A 175 -5.74 -9.58 -6.66
N VAL A 176 -6.46 -8.46 -6.52
CA VAL A 176 -6.99 -8.00 -5.23
C VAL A 176 -8.00 -9.00 -4.64
N MET A 177 -8.84 -9.60 -5.49
CA MET A 177 -9.80 -10.64 -5.07
C MET A 177 -9.06 -11.90 -4.61
N ILE A 178 -8.06 -12.36 -5.35
CA ILE A 178 -7.30 -13.57 -5.02
C ILE A 178 -6.47 -13.34 -3.74
N ARG A 179 -5.85 -12.17 -3.58
CA ARG A 179 -5.18 -11.77 -2.34
C ARG A 179 -6.13 -11.75 -1.15
N HIS A 180 -7.33 -11.20 -1.32
CA HIS A 180 -8.32 -11.20 -0.25
C HIS A 180 -8.77 -12.62 0.11
N PHE A 181 -9.04 -13.47 -0.89
CA PHE A 181 -9.32 -14.89 -0.68
C PHE A 181 -8.21 -15.58 0.12
N ALA A 182 -6.95 -15.42 -0.29
CA ALA A 182 -5.81 -16.01 0.41
C ALA A 182 -5.71 -15.53 1.88
N SER A 183 -5.98 -14.24 2.12
CA SER A 183 -6.02 -13.67 3.46
C SER A 183 -7.13 -14.29 4.32
N GLU A 184 -8.34 -14.46 3.78
CA GLU A 184 -9.47 -15.08 4.49
C GLU A 184 -9.19 -16.56 4.82
N MET A 185 -8.66 -17.32 3.85
CA MET A 185 -8.28 -18.72 4.06
C MET A 185 -7.27 -18.84 5.22
N TRP A 186 -6.27 -17.96 5.26
CA TRP A 186 -5.31 -17.97 6.35
C TRP A 186 -5.91 -17.53 7.69
N ASN A 187 -6.52 -16.34 7.73
CA ASN A 187 -6.92 -15.71 8.99
C ASN A 187 -8.07 -16.43 9.69
N HIS A 188 -8.99 -17.03 8.92
CA HIS A 188 -10.16 -17.70 9.49
C HIS A 188 -10.01 -19.22 9.58
N THR A 189 -9.22 -19.84 8.71
CA THR A 189 -9.14 -21.32 8.63
C THR A 189 -7.74 -21.89 8.75
N ARG A 190 -6.70 -21.04 8.81
CA ARG A 190 -5.28 -21.44 8.77
C ARG A 190 -4.87 -22.23 7.52
N ILE A 191 -5.68 -22.19 6.47
CA ILE A 191 -5.39 -22.82 5.19
C ILE A 191 -4.44 -21.92 4.39
N ARG A 192 -3.39 -22.50 3.82
CA ARG A 192 -2.50 -21.86 2.86
C ARG A 192 -2.93 -22.17 1.44
N VAL A 193 -2.83 -21.19 0.56
CA VAL A 193 -3.22 -21.33 -0.84
C VAL A 193 -2.12 -20.81 -1.76
N PHE A 194 -1.98 -21.47 -2.90
CA PHE A 194 -1.28 -21.01 -4.09
C PHE A 194 -2.29 -21.13 -5.23
N VAL A 195 -2.46 -20.08 -6.02
CA VAL A 195 -3.52 -20.01 -7.03
C VAL A 195 -2.91 -19.75 -8.40
N LEU A 196 -3.15 -20.66 -9.34
CA LEU A 196 -3.03 -20.38 -10.77
C LEU A 196 -4.41 -19.91 -11.26
N SER A 197 -4.44 -18.79 -11.97
CA SER A 197 -5.65 -18.24 -12.56
C SER A 197 -5.47 -18.10 -14.06
N ALA A 198 -6.58 -18.19 -14.79
CA ALA A 198 -6.62 -17.92 -16.22
C ALA A 198 -7.90 -17.16 -16.55
N TRP A 199 -7.81 -16.19 -17.46
CA TRP A 199 -8.96 -15.47 -17.99
C TRP A 199 -8.72 -15.06 -19.44
N LYS A 200 -9.79 -14.99 -20.22
CA LYS A 200 -9.73 -14.44 -21.57
C LYS A 200 -9.74 -12.91 -21.48
N ASP A 201 -8.88 -12.23 -22.20
CA ASP A 201 -8.92 -10.77 -22.32
C ASP A 201 -9.92 -10.32 -23.40
N GLY A 202 -10.08 -9.00 -23.54
CA GLY A 202 -10.99 -8.41 -24.52
C GLY A 202 -10.56 -8.63 -25.98
N GLU A 203 -9.32 -9.07 -26.21
CA GLU A 203 -8.73 -9.36 -27.52
C GLU A 203 -8.70 -10.88 -27.81
N SER A 204 -9.42 -11.67 -27.01
CA SER A 204 -9.48 -13.13 -27.09
C SER A 204 -8.18 -13.88 -26.79
N LYS A 205 -7.17 -13.22 -26.23
CA LYS A 205 -5.98 -13.91 -25.73
C LYS A 205 -6.22 -14.46 -24.33
N VAL A 206 -5.60 -15.59 -24.05
CA VAL A 206 -5.68 -16.22 -22.74
C VAL A 206 -4.56 -15.65 -21.88
N GLN A 207 -4.95 -15.08 -20.76
CA GLN A 207 -4.06 -14.52 -19.75
C GLN A 207 -3.95 -15.54 -18.62
N VAL A 208 -2.73 -15.89 -18.22
CA VAL A 208 -2.47 -16.80 -17.10
C VAL A 208 -1.67 -16.07 -16.03
N SER A 209 -1.95 -16.34 -14.76
CA SER A 209 -1.21 -15.73 -13.65
C SER A 209 -1.11 -16.65 -12.43
N GLY A 210 0.08 -16.71 -11.83
CA GLY A 210 0.32 -17.36 -10.55
C GLY A 210 0.31 -16.37 -9.38
N HIS A 211 -0.37 -16.75 -8.30
CA HIS A 211 -0.59 -15.92 -7.13
C HIS A 211 -0.16 -16.66 -5.86
N ASP A 212 0.79 -16.06 -5.13
CA ASP A 212 1.31 -16.58 -3.87
C ASP A 212 1.49 -15.45 -2.86
N TYR A 213 0.68 -15.51 -1.80
CA TYR A 213 0.71 -14.56 -0.68
C TYR A 213 1.13 -15.23 0.64
N ASN A 214 1.72 -16.43 0.62
CA ASN A 214 2.10 -17.14 1.86
C ASN A 214 3.18 -16.41 2.66
N GLN A 215 4.03 -15.63 1.98
CA GLN A 215 5.00 -14.74 2.62
C GLN A 215 4.34 -13.53 3.28
N GLU A 216 3.23 -13.05 2.72
CA GLU A 216 2.48 -11.94 3.28
C GLU A 216 1.60 -12.38 4.45
N PHE A 217 0.96 -13.54 4.33
CA PHE A 217 0.01 -14.05 5.31
C PHE A 217 0.61 -15.23 6.09
N GLY A 218 0.89 -14.99 7.37
CA GLY A 218 1.39 -16.03 8.27
C GLY A 218 2.89 -16.33 8.16
N GLY A 219 3.65 -15.47 7.46
CA GLY A 219 5.12 -15.43 7.52
C GLY A 219 5.87 -16.68 7.04
N ALA A 220 5.23 -17.55 6.25
CA ALA A 220 5.94 -18.68 5.65
C ALA A 220 6.69 -18.23 4.39
N GLU A 221 7.67 -19.02 3.95
CA GLU A 221 8.27 -18.78 2.66
C GLU A 221 7.25 -18.96 1.52
N SER A 222 7.50 -18.24 0.42
CA SER A 222 6.69 -18.34 -0.79
C SER A 222 6.86 -19.74 -1.40
N PHE A 223 5.75 -20.39 -1.70
CA PHE A 223 5.72 -21.63 -2.48
C PHE A 223 6.42 -21.44 -3.83
N MET A 224 6.17 -20.32 -4.52
CA MET A 224 6.80 -20.03 -5.81
C MET A 224 8.32 -19.84 -5.74
N LYS A 225 8.87 -19.50 -4.56
CA LYS A 225 10.32 -19.37 -4.34
C LYS A 225 10.98 -20.67 -3.90
N THR A 226 10.24 -21.51 -3.18
CA THR A 226 10.79 -22.71 -2.53
C THR A 226 10.55 -23.97 -3.33
N GLN A 227 9.53 -23.99 -4.19
CA GLN A 227 9.13 -25.13 -4.98
C GLN A 227 9.23 -24.82 -6.47
N ASN A 228 9.58 -25.84 -7.25
CA ASN A 228 9.58 -25.75 -8.70
C ASN A 228 8.14 -25.83 -9.24
N TRP A 229 7.35 -24.78 -9.08
CA TRP A 229 5.98 -24.74 -9.60
C TRP A 229 5.92 -24.68 -11.14
N LYS A 230 7.05 -24.39 -11.81
CA LYS A 230 7.09 -24.33 -13.27
C LYS A 230 6.87 -25.69 -13.95
N VAL A 231 6.91 -26.80 -13.22
CA VAL A 231 6.49 -28.10 -13.80
C VAL A 231 4.98 -28.21 -14.00
N ILE A 232 4.15 -27.45 -13.26
CA ILE A 232 2.69 -27.45 -13.44
C ILE A 232 2.19 -26.34 -14.37
N GLU A 233 3.02 -25.32 -14.63
CA GLU A 233 2.69 -24.17 -15.49
C GLU A 233 2.30 -24.61 -16.92
N PRO A 234 3.05 -25.46 -17.63
CA PRO A 234 2.68 -25.89 -18.98
C PRO A 234 1.35 -26.67 -19.04
N GLU A 235 1.05 -27.49 -18.04
CA GLU A 235 -0.22 -28.22 -17.98
C GLU A 235 -1.40 -27.27 -17.76
N TRP A 236 -1.21 -26.25 -16.92
CA TRP A 236 -2.20 -25.21 -16.70
C TRP A 236 -2.42 -24.34 -17.94
N ASP A 237 -1.35 -23.95 -18.62
CA ASP A 237 -1.42 -23.15 -19.84
C ASP A 237 -2.14 -23.91 -20.96
N ALA A 238 -1.80 -25.18 -21.17
CA ALA A 238 -2.47 -26.04 -22.16
C ALA A 238 -3.95 -26.21 -21.84
N TYR A 239 -4.30 -26.43 -20.57
CA TYR A 239 -5.69 -26.48 -20.13
C TYR A 239 -6.41 -25.15 -20.42
N ALA A 240 -5.83 -24.02 -20.04
CA ALA A 240 -6.41 -22.70 -20.24
C ALA A 240 -6.62 -22.38 -21.72
N ALA A 241 -5.61 -22.64 -22.57
CA ALA A 241 -5.70 -22.50 -24.02
C ALA A 241 -6.86 -23.33 -24.61
N SER A 242 -7.01 -24.58 -24.15
CA SER A 242 -8.03 -25.50 -24.64
C SER A 242 -9.45 -25.05 -24.27
N VAL A 243 -9.65 -24.53 -23.05
CA VAL A 243 -10.97 -24.14 -22.55
C VAL A 243 -11.41 -22.79 -23.10
N PHE A 244 -10.48 -21.86 -23.27
CA PHE A 244 -10.78 -20.52 -23.77
C PHE A 244 -10.67 -20.38 -25.29
N GLU A 245 -10.25 -21.43 -26.00
CA GLU A 245 -10.05 -21.47 -27.45
C GLU A 245 -9.22 -20.26 -27.94
N GLY A 246 -8.04 -20.08 -27.36
CA GLY A 246 -7.16 -18.95 -27.68
C GLY A 246 -5.71 -19.21 -27.30
N ASP A 247 -4.80 -18.45 -27.92
CA ASP A 247 -3.38 -18.52 -27.61
C ASP A 247 -3.12 -17.89 -26.23
N VAL A 248 -2.29 -18.56 -25.43
CA VAL A 248 -1.80 -18.03 -24.16
C VAL A 248 -0.75 -16.98 -24.46
N ASP A 249 -0.91 -15.78 -23.89
CA ASP A 249 0.10 -14.74 -24.03
C ASP A 249 1.30 -15.06 -23.14
N GLU A 250 2.40 -15.48 -23.77
CA GLU A 250 3.66 -15.87 -23.11
C GLU A 250 4.26 -14.74 -22.23
N ASN A 251 3.85 -13.47 -22.43
CA ASN A 251 4.29 -12.35 -21.60
C ASN A 251 3.44 -12.14 -20.33
N THR A 252 2.41 -12.95 -20.11
CA THR A 252 1.44 -12.75 -19.01
C THR A 252 1.85 -13.33 -17.68
N VAL A 253 3.03 -13.96 -17.60
CA VAL A 253 3.68 -14.19 -16.31
C VAL A 253 3.89 -12.83 -15.68
N ALA A 254 2.92 -12.41 -14.86
CA ALA A 254 3.04 -11.27 -13.99
C ALA A 254 4.14 -11.63 -13.01
N GLN A 255 5.40 -11.41 -13.43
CA GLN A 255 6.44 -10.99 -12.54
C GLN A 255 5.82 -9.85 -11.77
N LYS A 256 5.49 -10.14 -10.51
CA LYS A 256 5.25 -9.21 -9.44
C LYS A 256 5.53 -7.78 -9.92
N ARG A 257 4.48 -6.95 -10.05
CA ARG A 257 4.56 -5.59 -9.50
C ARG A 257 4.66 -5.69 -7.97
N GLY A 258 5.58 -6.51 -7.48
CA GLY A 258 6.33 -6.19 -6.29
C GLY A 258 6.98 -4.86 -6.61
N ARG A 259 7.18 -4.06 -5.58
CA ARG A 259 8.20 -3.01 -5.58
C ARG A 259 9.33 -3.48 -6.50
N GLN A 260 9.50 -2.78 -7.63
CA GLN A 260 10.54 -3.08 -8.59
C GLN A 260 11.77 -3.39 -7.76
N ASP A 261 12.19 -4.65 -7.76
CA ASP A 261 13.35 -5.05 -7.00
C ASP A 261 14.51 -4.47 -7.79
N ASN A 262 14.71 -3.16 -7.63
CA ASN A 262 15.91 -2.45 -8.05
C ASN A 262 17.01 -2.91 -7.09
N THR A 263 17.24 -4.21 -7.04
CA THR A 263 18.38 -4.82 -6.38
C THR A 263 19.52 -4.58 -7.35
N TYR A 264 20.20 -3.47 -7.12
CA TYR A 264 21.41 -3.13 -7.82
C TYR A 264 22.49 -4.13 -7.36
N SER A 265 23.08 -4.89 -8.29
CA SER A 265 24.21 -5.76 -7.96
C SER A 265 25.44 -4.89 -7.76
N LEU A 266 26.07 -4.95 -6.58
CA LEU A 266 27.35 -4.29 -6.34
C LEU A 266 28.47 -5.27 -6.67
N ASP A 267 29.51 -4.76 -7.33
CA ASP A 267 30.74 -5.52 -7.52
C ASP A 267 31.44 -5.67 -6.17
N ILE A 268 32.05 -6.83 -5.94
CA ILE A 268 32.86 -7.09 -4.74
C ILE A 268 34.30 -6.72 -5.08
N GLY A 269 34.88 -5.82 -4.30
CA GLY A 269 36.26 -5.41 -4.43
C GLY A 269 37.24 -6.47 -3.97
N ASP A 270 38.53 -6.24 -4.22
CA ASP A 270 39.62 -7.13 -3.80
C ASP A 270 39.73 -7.27 -2.26
N ASP A 271 39.06 -6.40 -1.50
CA ASP A 271 38.95 -6.42 -0.04
C ASP A 271 37.73 -7.21 0.47
N GLU A 272 37.03 -7.94 -0.40
CA GLU A 272 35.79 -8.69 -0.12
C GLU A 272 34.59 -7.81 0.29
N TYR A 273 34.69 -6.48 0.15
CA TYR A 273 33.59 -5.55 0.43
C TYR A 273 32.91 -5.06 -0.85
N PRO A 274 31.60 -4.75 -0.80
CA PRO A 274 30.88 -4.24 -1.95
C PRO A 274 31.33 -2.81 -2.30
N VAL A 275 31.72 -2.60 -3.55
CA VAL A 275 32.22 -1.31 -4.04
C VAL A 275 31.06 -0.48 -4.60
N ILE A 276 30.97 0.77 -4.16
CA ILE A 276 29.97 1.72 -4.66
C ILE A 276 30.45 2.29 -6.01
N PRO A 277 29.69 2.11 -7.11
CA PRO A 277 30.06 2.64 -8.42
C PRO A 277 29.93 4.17 -8.49
N ALA A 278 30.62 4.79 -9.45
CA ALA A 278 30.60 6.24 -9.65
C ALA A 278 29.17 6.76 -9.89
N TYR A 279 28.69 7.64 -9.00
CA TYR A 279 27.27 8.01 -8.92
C TYR A 279 26.92 9.32 -9.64
N GLU A 280 27.88 10.05 -10.18
CA GLU A 280 27.69 11.40 -10.73
C GLU A 280 26.69 11.42 -11.90
N SER A 281 26.72 10.40 -12.76
CA SER A 281 25.83 10.24 -13.91
C SER A 281 24.56 9.43 -13.64
N MET A 282 24.37 8.91 -12.42
CA MET A 282 23.23 8.04 -12.10
C MET A 282 21.98 8.84 -11.75
N ASP A 283 20.82 8.36 -12.20
CA ASP A 283 19.52 8.89 -11.78
C ASP A 283 19.22 8.58 -10.31
N LEU A 284 18.23 9.28 -9.75
CA LEU A 284 17.91 9.22 -8.33
C LEU A 284 17.45 7.82 -7.88
N ASP A 285 16.79 7.06 -8.74
CA ASP A 285 16.25 5.76 -8.38
C ASP A 285 17.33 4.67 -8.45
N THR A 286 18.30 4.81 -9.37
CA THR A 286 19.53 4.00 -9.38
C THR A 286 20.40 4.28 -8.14
N LYS A 287 20.56 5.54 -7.73
CA LYS A 287 21.28 5.88 -6.47
C LYS A 287 20.65 5.23 -5.24
N LYS A 288 19.31 5.28 -5.13
CA LYS A 288 18.58 4.62 -4.04
C LYS A 288 18.73 3.10 -4.09
N ALA A 289 18.86 2.52 -5.28
CA ALA A 289 19.07 1.08 -5.47
C ALA A 289 20.45 0.64 -4.98
N VAL A 290 21.50 1.37 -5.37
CA VAL A 290 22.90 1.19 -4.91
C VAL A 290 22.99 1.24 -3.39
N ILE A 291 22.40 2.26 -2.76
CA ILE A 291 22.43 2.42 -1.29
C ILE A 291 21.71 1.26 -0.59
N ARG A 292 20.55 0.81 -1.13
CA ARG A 292 19.83 -0.33 -0.55
C ARG A 292 20.64 -1.61 -0.64
N ALA A 293 21.26 -1.88 -1.79
CA ALA A 293 22.11 -3.06 -1.98
C ALA A 293 23.29 -3.06 -1.01
N PHE A 294 23.96 -1.92 -0.85
CA PHE A 294 25.09 -1.77 0.07
C PHE A 294 24.68 -2.04 1.52
N LEU A 295 23.60 -1.41 1.98
CA LEU A 295 23.09 -1.59 3.33
C LEU A 295 22.61 -3.04 3.57
N THR A 296 21.90 -3.63 2.62
CA THR A 296 21.41 -5.01 2.73
C THR A 296 22.56 -6.00 2.86
N TRP A 297 23.67 -5.83 2.12
CA TRP A 297 24.86 -6.66 2.26
C TRP A 297 25.46 -6.58 3.67
N HIS A 298 25.65 -5.36 4.21
CA HIS A 298 26.19 -5.18 5.55
C HIS A 298 25.26 -5.67 6.67
N TYR A 299 23.94 -5.47 6.54
CA TYR A 299 22.98 -6.01 7.50
C TYR A 299 22.93 -7.53 7.47
N SER A 300 23.16 -8.16 6.31
CA SER A 300 23.20 -9.62 6.17
C SER A 300 24.43 -10.22 6.87
N LEU A 301 25.60 -9.58 6.74
CA LEU A 301 26.79 -9.97 7.51
C LEU A 301 26.58 -9.88 9.03
N LEU A 302 25.85 -8.86 9.50
CA LEU A 302 25.56 -8.69 10.93
C LEU A 302 24.51 -9.68 11.45
N SER A 303 23.61 -10.18 10.60
CA SER A 303 22.61 -11.19 10.97
C SER A 303 23.14 -12.62 10.93
N ASP A 304 24.16 -12.92 10.12
CA ASP A 304 24.80 -14.24 10.05
C ASP A 304 25.94 -14.41 11.08
N GLY A 305 26.32 -13.34 11.78
CA GLY A 305 27.38 -13.30 12.81
C GLY A 305 27.00 -13.84 14.20
N SER A 306 26.28 -14.96 14.30
CA SER A 306 26.13 -15.72 15.56
C SER A 306 27.06 -16.95 15.63
N SER A 307 28.22 -16.87 15.00
CA SER A 307 29.33 -17.79 15.24
C SER A 307 30.34 -17.13 16.19
N GLU A 308 30.71 -17.88 17.24
CA GLU A 308 31.65 -17.44 18.27
C GLU A 308 32.99 -16.95 17.67
N PRO A 309 33.67 -15.98 18.30
CA PRO A 309 34.95 -15.48 17.82
C PRO A 309 35.98 -16.61 17.85
N THR A 310 36.61 -16.88 16.70
CA THR A 310 37.75 -17.81 16.58
C THR A 310 38.91 -17.39 17.48
N GLU A 311 39.65 -18.36 18.02
CA GLU A 311 40.77 -18.14 18.96
C GLU A 311 41.86 -17.17 18.47
N ALA A 312 41.94 -16.90 17.16
CA ALA A 312 42.84 -15.89 16.59
C ALA A 312 42.45 -14.44 16.99
N GLU A 313 41.16 -14.14 17.15
CA GLU A 313 40.68 -12.81 17.53
C GLU A 313 40.73 -12.56 19.05
N ARG A 314 40.76 -13.64 19.85
CA ARG A 314 40.98 -13.56 21.30
C ARG A 314 42.43 -13.18 21.64
N GLY A 315 43.38 -13.44 20.74
CA GLY A 315 44.80 -13.08 20.90
C GLY A 315 45.11 -11.59 20.74
N LEU A 316 44.38 -10.89 19.86
CA LEU A 316 44.61 -9.47 19.58
C LEU A 316 43.94 -8.52 20.59
N ALA A 317 42.82 -8.94 21.20
CA ALA A 317 42.12 -8.14 22.22
C ALA A 317 42.81 -8.08 23.59
N LEU A 318 43.82 -8.94 23.85
CA LEU A 318 44.59 -8.94 25.10
C LEU A 318 45.87 -8.09 25.04
N THR A 319 46.39 -7.77 23.85
CA THR A 319 47.59 -6.93 23.70
C THR A 319 47.30 -5.44 23.68
N GLU A 320 46.10 -4.98 23.32
CA GLU A 320 45.76 -3.55 23.33
C GLU A 320 45.26 -3.03 24.69
N ARG A 321 44.93 -3.92 25.65
CA ARG A 321 44.51 -3.52 27.01
C ARG A 321 45.65 -3.30 28.02
N GLN A 322 46.90 -3.61 27.68
CA GLN A 322 48.06 -3.32 28.55
C GLN A 322 48.85 -2.06 28.16
N GLY A 323 48.47 -1.35 27.08
CA GLY A 323 49.14 -0.11 26.65
C GLY A 323 48.63 1.19 27.27
N PHE A 324 47.56 1.17 28.07
CA PHE A 324 46.90 2.38 28.56
C PHE A 324 47.07 2.66 30.07
N LEU A 325 47.99 1.96 30.74
CA LEU A 325 48.37 2.23 32.14
C LEU A 325 49.90 2.23 32.35
N ARG A 326 50.62 3.02 31.57
CA ARG A 326 51.89 3.62 31.99
C ARG A 326 52.02 5.05 31.53
#